data_AF-A0A3N5UQ03-F1
#
_entry.id   AF-A0A3N5UQ03-F1
#
_cell.length_a   1.000
_cell.length_b   1.000
_cell.length_c   1.000
_cell.angle_alpha   90.00
_cell.angle_beta   90.00
_cell.angle_gamma   90.00
#
_symmetry.space_group_name_H-M   'P 1'
#
loop_
_entity.id
_entity.type
_entity.pdbx_description
1 polymer ?
#
loop_
_entity_poly.entity_id
_entity_poly.type
_entity_poly.pdbx_seq_one_letter_code
_entity_poly.pdbx_strand_id
1 'polypeptide(L)' 'MAPETILVEKLSKTYQVPEREGGFGAAVRSFFKRKYKDVKAVQEVNFKITQG' A
#
# COMPACT_ATOMS: atom_id res chain seq x y z
N MET A 1 21.13 -16.61 24.51
CA MET A 1 20.09 -16.20 23.56
C MET A 1 20.76 -15.20 22.62
N ALA A 2 20.86 -15.49 21.31
CA ALA A 2 21.47 -14.55 20.37
C ALA A 2 20.57 -13.30 20.26
N PRO A 3 21.14 -12.08 20.24
CA PRO A 3 20.34 -10.87 20.14
C PRO A 3 19.60 -10.84 18.79
N GLU A 4 18.32 -10.46 18.83
CA GLU A 4 17.51 -10.24 17.63
C GLU A 4 18.07 -9.00 16.91
N THR A 5 18.64 -9.17 15.72
CA THR A 5 19.28 -8.08 14.96
C THR A 5 18.23 -7.18 14.31
N ILE A 6 17.09 -7.76 13.92
CA ILE A 6 15.95 -7.02 13.37
C ILE A 6 14.69 -7.49 14.09
N LEU A 7 13.99 -6.56 14.70
CA LEU A 7 12.66 -6.74 15.30
C LEU A 7 11.67 -5.88 14.53
N VAL A 8 10.62 -6.49 13.97
CA VAL A 8 9.55 -5.79 13.26
C VAL A 8 8.21 -6.15 13.87
N GLU A 9 7.46 -5.11 14.24
CA GLU A 9 6.13 -5.24 14.82
C GLU A 9 5.13 -4.39 14.04
N LYS A 10 3.97 -4.99 13.72
CA LYS A 10 2.80 -4.36 13.08
C LYS A 10 3.13 -3.56 11.82
N LEU A 11 4.15 -3.96 11.07
CA LEU A 11 4.57 -3.25 9.87
C LEU A 11 3.45 -3.31 8.83
N SER A 12 3.03 -2.14 8.34
CA SER A 12 1.99 -1.99 7.33
C SER A 12 2.40 -0.97 6.28
N LYS A 13 1.96 -1.18 5.04
CA LYS A 13 2.19 -0.25 3.93
C LYS A 13 0.97 -0.23 3.02
N THR A 14 0.41 0.97 2.86
CA THR A 14 -0.68 1.24 1.94
C THR A 14 -0.21 2.26 0.91
N TYR A 15 -0.54 2.03 -0.35
CA TYR A 15 -0.27 2.95 -1.46
C TYR A 15 -1.57 3.53 -2.01
N GLN A 16 -1.59 4.82 -2.27
CA GLN A 16 -2.67 5.48 -2.99
C GLN A 16 -2.41 5.43 -4.49
N VAL A 17 -3.20 4.64 -5.20
CA VAL A 17 -3.05 4.41 -6.64
C VAL A 17 -4.18 5.14 -7.37
N PRO A 18 -3.89 5.97 -8.38
CA PRO A 18 -4.95 6.62 -9.15
C PRO A 18 -5.76 5.58 -9.92
N GLU A 19 -7.08 5.66 -9.83
CA GLU A 19 -8.00 4.84 -10.63
C GLU A 19 -8.22 5.52 -11.99
N ARG A 20 -8.03 4.76 -13.08
CA ARG A 20 -8.30 5.24 -14.44
C ARG A 20 -9.74 4.86 -14.80
N GLU A 21 -10.63 5.84 -14.95
CA GLU A 21 -11.95 5.60 -15.54
C GLU A 21 -11.77 5.37 -17.05
N GLY A 22 -12.03 4.16 -17.53
CA GLY A 22 -12.03 3.83 -18.96
C GLY A 22 -13.42 4.00 -19.57
N GLY A 23 -13.52 4.63 -20.74
CA GLY A 23 -14.74 4.65 -21.56
C GLY A 23 -15.07 6.00 -22.24
N PHE A 24 -15.81 5.94 -23.36
CA PHE A 24 -16.25 7.08 -24.18
C PHE A 24 -17.10 8.11 -23.41
N GLY A 25 -17.70 7.72 -22.27
CA GLY A 25 -18.40 8.62 -21.34
C GLY A 25 -17.49 9.47 -20.42
N ALA A 26 -16.17 9.27 -20.46
CA ALA A 26 -15.19 10.02 -19.66
C ALA A 26 -14.92 11.45 -20.18
N ALA A 27 -15.23 11.73 -21.46
CA ALA A 27 -15.04 13.05 -22.06
C ALA A 27 -15.91 14.15 -21.39
N VAL A 28 -17.09 13.77 -20.86
CA VAL A 28 -18.02 14.71 -20.18
C VAL A 28 -17.68 14.87 -18.69
N ARG A 29 -16.86 13.96 -18.11
CA ARG A 29 -16.41 14.00 -16.71
C ARG A 29 -15.04 14.68 -16.52
N SER A 30 -14.47 15.33 -17.53
CA SER A 30 -13.17 16.02 -17.42
C SER A 30 -13.13 17.12 -16.34
N PHE A 31 -14.28 17.50 -15.78
CA PHE A 31 -14.42 18.37 -14.60
C PHE A 31 -14.47 17.64 -13.23
N PHE A 32 -14.48 16.31 -13.16
CA PHE A 32 -14.83 15.58 -11.95
C PHE A 32 -13.69 14.71 -11.39
N LYS A 33 -13.03 15.26 -10.36
CA LYS A 33 -12.21 14.62 -9.29
C LYS A 33 -11.48 13.31 -9.64
N ARG A 34 -10.14 13.39 -9.72
CA ARG A 34 -9.23 12.23 -9.75
C ARG A 34 -9.55 11.29 -8.56
N LYS A 35 -9.93 10.05 -8.86
CA LYS A 35 -10.17 9.01 -7.85
C LYS A 35 -8.88 8.27 -7.54
N TYR A 36 -8.69 7.95 -6.27
CA TYR A 36 -7.57 7.14 -5.78
C TYR A 36 -8.14 5.96 -5.02
N LYS A 37 -7.47 4.82 -5.13
CA LYS A 37 -7.73 3.64 -4.33
C LYS A 37 -6.55 3.35 -3.40
N ASP A 38 -6.88 2.90 -2.21
CA ASP A 38 -5.90 2.41 -1.25
C ASP A 38 -5.58 0.94 -1.56
N VAL A 39 -4.31 0.68 -1.86
CA VAL A 39 -3.77 -0.66 -2.06
C VAL A 39 -2.93 -1.02 -0.84
N LYS A 40 -3.44 -1.93 -0.02
CA LYS A 40 -2.72 -2.49 1.14
C LYS A 40 -1.66 -3.48 0.67
N ALA A 41 -0.41 -3.05 0.59
CA ALA A 41 0.72 -3.87 0.12
C ALA A 41 1.35 -4.71 1.23
N VAL A 42 1.36 -4.20 2.46
CA VAL A 42 1.85 -4.92 3.65
C VAL A 42 0.83 -4.70 4.76
N GLN A 43 0.44 -5.76 5.46
CA GLN A 43 -0.59 -5.71 6.49
C GLN A 43 -0.10 -6.38 7.77
N GLU A 44 0.15 -5.57 8.80
CA GLU A 44 0.44 -5.97 10.18
C GLU A 44 1.44 -7.12 10.32
N VAL A 45 2.56 -7.03 9.61
CA VAL A 45 3.56 -8.11 9.63
C VAL A 45 4.43 -8.00 10.87
N ASN A 46 4.65 -9.14 11.54
CA ASN A 46 5.48 -9.27 12.73
C ASN A 46 6.56 -10.33 12.46
N PHE A 47 7.83 -9.97 12.59
CA PHE A 47 8.92 -10.93 12.42
C PHE A 47 10.20 -10.50 13.13
N LYS A 48 11.10 -11.48 13.28
CA LYS A 48 12.38 -11.35 13.97
C LYS A 48 13.46 -11.98 13.10
N ILE A 49 14.61 -11.32 12.98
CA ILE A 49 15.78 -11.86 12.27
C ILE A 49 16.95 -11.90 13.24
N THR A 50 17.54 -13.09 13.39
CA THR A 50 18.78 -13.30 14.15
C THR A 50 19.99 -13.09 13.25
N GLN A 51 21.15 -12.90 13.86
CA GLN A 51 22.42 -12.94 13.13
C GLN A 51 22.59 -14.30 12.42
N GLY A 52 23.08 -14.26 11.18
CA GLY A 52 23.39 -15.44 10.36
C GLY A 52 24.81 -15.94 10.54
#